data_AF-A0A3N5JBN1-F1
#
_entry.id   AF-A0A3N5JBN1-F1
#
_cell.length_a   1.000
_cell.length_b   1.000
_cell.length_c   1.000
_cell.angle_alpha   90.00
_cell.angle_beta   90.00
_cell.angle_gamma   90.00
#
_symmetry.space_group_name_H-M   'P 1'
#
loop_
_entity.id
_entity.type
_entity.pdbx_description
1 polymer ?
#
loop_
_entity_poly.entity_id
_entity_poly.type
_entity_poly.pdbx_seq_one_letter_code
_entity_poly.pdbx_strand_id
1 'polypeptide(L)'
;MKGSMKYGISGLVVAVLALVAWYFLGTRPPAVEETASPLPIAAQEPQTAAGPAAAPATAPTDAEPASAGAVTAPAPAIEPVPLPELAASDAMALATLAGLAGGAPLTDYLAQDAVISRIVATVDALGGRRVPDVIQAVRGPDGDFLAITVDQPDPELRNEAGDLLPQFTIDSANYLRYTAFVELLEAVDLAELAAAVRN
;
A
#
# COMPACT_ATOMS: atom_id res chain seq x y z
N MET A 1 23.93 41.44 40.30
CA MET A 1 22.72 41.48 39.47
C MET A 1 22.66 40.21 38.61
N LYS A 2 22.17 39.08 39.16
CA LYS A 2 22.17 37.76 38.47
C LYS A 2 20.84 37.03 38.68
N GLY A 3 19.74 37.81 38.69
CA GLY A 3 18.38 37.32 38.93
C GLY A 3 17.47 37.38 37.70
N SER A 4 17.65 38.34 36.78
CA SER A 4 16.69 38.57 35.67
C SER A 4 16.88 37.65 34.46
N MET A 5 18.08 37.10 34.24
CA MET A 5 18.37 36.29 33.04
C MET A 5 17.70 34.91 33.07
N LYS A 6 17.47 34.35 34.27
CA LYS A 6 16.82 33.03 34.43
C LYS A 6 15.32 33.09 34.15
N TYR A 7 14.67 34.22 34.48
CA TYR A 7 13.24 34.41 34.22
C TYR A 7 12.95 34.70 32.74
N GLY A 8 13.87 35.34 32.01
CA GLY A 8 13.77 35.51 30.56
C GLY A 8 13.82 34.18 29.80
N ILE A 9 14.73 33.28 30.20
CA ILE A 9 14.83 31.94 29.60
C ILE A 9 13.61 31.08 29.98
N SER A 10 13.16 31.13 31.23
CA SER A 10 11.95 30.41 31.67
C SER A 10 10.71 30.88 30.90
N GLY A 11 10.55 32.19 30.69
CA GLY A 11 9.45 32.74 29.89
C GLY A 11 9.49 32.30 28.43
N LEU A 12 10.69 32.25 27.82
CA LEU A 12 10.86 31.73 26.46
C LEU A 12 10.48 30.25 26.37
N VAL A 13 10.90 29.43 27.33
CA VAL A 13 10.58 27.99 27.36
C VAL A 13 9.08 27.76 27.49
N VAL A 14 8.40 28.52 28.36
CA VAL A 14 6.93 28.43 28.50
C VAL A 14 6.22 28.86 27.22
N ALA A 15 6.69 29.92 26.55
CA ALA A 15 6.13 30.38 25.29
C ALA A 15 6.30 29.34 24.17
N VAL A 16 7.47 28.70 24.07
CA VAL A 16 7.73 27.64 23.09
C VAL A 16 6.85 26.42 23.37
N LEU A 17 6.74 25.99 24.62
CA LEU A 17 5.88 24.85 24.99
C LEU A 17 4.40 25.14 24.71
N ALA A 18 3.94 26.36 24.95
CA ALA A 18 2.57 26.79 24.62
C ALA A 18 2.32 26.77 23.10
N LEU A 19 3.31 27.19 22.30
CA LEU A 19 3.20 27.21 20.85
C LEU A 19 3.21 25.79 20.25
N VAL A 20 4.03 24.91 20.79
CA VAL A 20 4.02 23.48 20.45
C VAL A 20 2.70 22.84 20.85
N ALA A 21 2.20 23.09 22.05
CA ALA A 21 0.91 22.57 22.50
C ALA A 21 -0.24 23.08 21.62
N TRP A 22 -0.26 24.36 21.25
CA TRP A 22 -1.24 24.92 20.33
C TRP A 22 -1.18 24.20 18.98
N TYR A 23 0.01 24.04 18.41
CA TYR A 23 0.19 23.40 17.11
C TYR A 23 -0.39 21.98 17.11
N PHE A 24 -0.03 21.16 18.10
CA PHE A 24 -0.51 19.77 18.22
C PHE A 24 -1.99 19.64 18.61
N LEU A 25 -2.54 20.60 19.37
CA LEU A 25 -3.95 20.56 19.78
C LEU A 25 -4.88 21.10 18.69
N GLY A 26 -4.42 22.10 17.92
CA GLY A 26 -5.16 22.73 16.83
C GLY A 26 -5.14 21.93 15.52
N THR A 27 -4.21 20.98 15.35
CA THR A 27 -4.20 20.03 14.21
C THR A 27 -4.91 18.72 14.51
N ARG A 28 -5.68 18.62 15.61
CA ARG A 28 -6.54 17.46 15.82
C ARG A 28 -7.57 17.42 14.68
N PRO A 29 -7.62 16.35 13.86
CA PRO A 29 -8.72 16.18 12.93
C PRO A 29 -10.02 16.19 13.73
N PRO A 30 -11.12 16.76 13.20
CA PRO A 30 -12.40 16.69 13.87
C PRO A 30 -12.66 15.23 14.24
N ALA A 31 -13.05 14.99 15.50
CA ALA A 31 -13.45 13.67 15.93
C ALA A 31 -14.52 13.20 14.94
N VAL A 32 -14.22 12.11 14.23
CA VAL A 32 -15.20 11.44 13.37
C VAL A 32 -16.36 11.12 14.30
N GLU A 33 -17.46 11.87 14.16
CA GLU A 33 -18.72 11.46 14.78
C GLU A 33 -18.96 10.04 14.31
N GLU A 34 -19.06 9.13 15.28
CA GLU A 34 -19.36 7.73 15.06
C GLU A 34 -20.71 7.68 14.36
N THR A 35 -20.68 7.69 13.02
CA THR A 35 -21.84 7.47 12.18
C THR A 35 -22.49 6.20 12.67
N ALA A 36 -23.73 6.34 13.11
CA ALA A 36 -24.56 5.27 13.63
C ALA A 36 -24.35 3.97 12.85
N SER A 37 -24.13 2.88 13.58
CA SER A 37 -24.11 1.52 13.05
C SER A 37 -25.16 1.36 11.97
N PRO A 38 -24.82 0.90 10.74
CA PRO A 38 -25.82 0.69 9.72
C PRO A 38 -26.83 -0.34 10.24
N LEU A 39 -28.11 0.03 10.24
CA LEU A 39 -29.21 -0.87 10.52
C LEU A 39 -29.08 -2.09 9.58
N PRO A 40 -29.31 -3.32 10.07
CA PRO A 40 -29.23 -4.51 9.23
C PRO A 40 -30.28 -4.40 8.11
N ILE A 41 -29.80 -4.35 6.86
CA ILE A 41 -30.64 -4.51 5.67
C ILE A 41 -31.21 -5.93 5.74
N ALA A 42 -32.53 -6.05 5.80
CA ALA A 42 -33.21 -7.33 5.67
C ALA A 42 -32.84 -7.93 4.31
N ALA A 43 -32.25 -9.12 4.34
CA ALA A 43 -31.93 -9.87 3.13
C ALA A 43 -33.21 -10.12 2.33
N GLN A 44 -33.34 -9.48 1.16
CA GLN A 44 -34.30 -9.91 0.16
C GLN A 44 -33.76 -11.21 -0.45
N GLU A 45 -34.51 -12.30 -0.29
CA GLU A 45 -34.25 -13.55 -1.01
C GLU A 45 -34.21 -13.26 -2.52
N PRO A 46 -33.18 -13.72 -3.24
CA PRO A 46 -33.13 -13.61 -4.69
C PRO A 46 -34.34 -14.34 -5.30
N GLN A 47 -35.20 -13.59 -5.98
CA GLN A 47 -36.23 -14.18 -6.83
C GLN A 47 -35.53 -14.85 -8.02
N THR A 48 -35.45 -16.18 -7.98
CA THR A 48 -34.94 -17.01 -9.05
C THR A 48 -35.79 -16.82 -10.31
N ALA A 49 -35.34 -15.98 -11.23
CA ALA A 49 -35.80 -16.02 -12.61
C ALA A 49 -35.29 -17.32 -13.25
N ALA A 50 -36.21 -18.22 -13.58
CA ALA A 50 -35.90 -19.46 -14.29
C ALA A 50 -35.47 -19.13 -15.73
N GLY A 51 -34.17 -18.98 -15.95
CA GLY A 51 -33.57 -18.97 -17.28
C GLY A 51 -33.49 -20.39 -17.88
N PRO A 52 -33.42 -20.54 -19.21
CA PRO A 52 -33.39 -21.85 -19.86
C PRO A 52 -32.19 -22.69 -19.41
N ALA A 53 -32.43 -23.98 -19.17
CA ALA A 53 -31.41 -24.94 -18.74
C ALA A 53 -30.21 -24.94 -19.70
N ALA A 54 -29.06 -24.48 -19.21
CA ALA A 54 -27.79 -24.64 -19.90
C ALA A 54 -27.40 -26.12 -19.90
N ALA A 55 -27.10 -26.64 -21.09
CA ALA A 55 -26.50 -27.96 -21.26
C ALA A 55 -25.20 -28.06 -20.44
N PRO A 56 -24.84 -29.24 -19.92
CA PRO A 56 -23.62 -29.38 -19.12
C PRO A 56 -22.41 -29.03 -19.98
N ALA A 57 -21.79 -27.88 -19.67
CA ALA A 57 -20.47 -27.54 -20.17
C ALA A 57 -19.51 -28.58 -19.61
N THR A 58 -18.92 -29.37 -20.50
CA THR A 58 -17.74 -30.18 -20.20
C THR A 58 -16.67 -29.23 -19.67
N ALA A 59 -16.32 -29.39 -18.40
CA ALA A 59 -15.23 -28.63 -17.80
C ALA A 59 -13.97 -28.81 -18.65
N PRO A 60 -13.23 -27.74 -18.99
CA PRO A 60 -11.88 -27.93 -19.47
C PRO A 60 -11.12 -28.68 -18.37
N THR A 61 -10.63 -29.87 -18.71
CA THR A 61 -9.60 -30.54 -17.91
C THR A 61 -8.46 -29.55 -17.77
N ASP A 62 -8.18 -29.13 -16.53
CA ASP A 62 -6.91 -28.54 -16.16
C ASP A 62 -5.83 -29.58 -16.47
N ALA A 63 -5.36 -29.57 -17.71
CA ALA A 63 -4.07 -30.14 -18.04
C ALA A 63 -3.05 -29.20 -17.40
N GLU A 64 -2.72 -29.48 -16.15
CA GLU A 64 -1.45 -29.07 -15.58
C GLU A 64 -0.38 -29.37 -16.64
N PRO A 65 0.46 -28.40 -17.04
CA PRO A 65 1.48 -28.67 -18.04
C PRO A 65 2.32 -29.82 -17.50
N ALA A 66 2.22 -30.97 -18.17
CA ALA A 66 3.02 -32.13 -17.87
C ALA A 66 4.47 -31.68 -17.96
N SER A 67 5.06 -31.39 -16.81
CA SER A 67 6.50 -31.26 -16.68
C SER A 67 7.02 -32.60 -17.15
N ALA A 68 7.62 -32.62 -18.35
CA ALA A 68 8.26 -33.80 -18.88
C ALA A 68 9.31 -34.17 -17.84
N GLY A 69 8.98 -35.18 -17.01
CA GLY A 69 9.85 -35.71 -15.99
C GLY A 69 11.06 -36.31 -16.67
N ALA A 70 12.07 -35.49 -16.95
CA ALA A 70 13.42 -35.97 -17.03
C ALA A 70 13.70 -36.59 -15.67
N VAL A 71 13.78 -37.92 -15.63
CA VAL A 71 14.28 -38.68 -14.49
C VAL A 71 15.72 -38.24 -14.26
N THR A 72 15.88 -37.14 -13.53
CA THR A 72 17.15 -36.67 -13.03
C THR A 72 17.52 -37.63 -11.92
N ALA A 73 18.71 -38.24 -12.04
CA ALA A 73 19.31 -39.03 -10.97
C ALA A 73 19.17 -38.28 -9.63
N PRO A 74 18.97 -38.97 -8.49
CA PRO A 74 18.76 -38.31 -7.21
C PRO A 74 19.86 -37.28 -7.01
N ALA A 75 19.46 -36.00 -6.97
CA ALA A 75 20.35 -34.92 -6.60
C ALA A 75 20.99 -35.30 -5.27
N PRO A 76 22.31 -35.08 -5.08
CA PRO A 76 22.94 -35.30 -3.79
C PRO A 76 22.09 -34.58 -2.74
N ALA A 77 21.79 -35.26 -1.63
CA ALA A 77 21.03 -34.68 -0.53
C ALA A 77 21.84 -33.49 0.00
N ILE A 78 21.53 -32.29 -0.49
CA ILE A 78 22.03 -31.04 0.06
C ILE A 78 21.35 -30.93 1.41
N GLU A 79 22.12 -31.06 2.49
CA GLU A 79 21.62 -30.70 3.81
C GLU A 79 21.13 -29.25 3.71
N PRO A 80 19.85 -28.97 4.00
CA PRO A 80 19.32 -27.63 3.86
C PRO A 80 20.07 -26.76 4.87
N VAL A 81 20.92 -25.86 4.37
CA VAL A 81 21.47 -24.78 5.18
C VAL A 81 20.26 -24.06 5.78
N PRO A 82 20.18 -23.94 7.12
CA PRO A 82 19.05 -23.26 7.73
C PRO A 82 18.98 -21.84 7.16
N LEU A 83 17.83 -21.49 6.60
CA LEU A 83 17.60 -20.14 6.09
C LEU A 83 17.84 -19.15 7.25
N PRO A 84 18.46 -18.00 6.97
CA PRO A 84 18.60 -16.97 7.99
C PRO A 84 17.23 -16.57 8.52
N GLU A 85 17.18 -16.17 9.80
CA GLU A 85 15.99 -15.53 10.36
C GLU A 85 15.54 -14.38 9.44
N LEU A 86 14.23 -14.14 9.36
CA LEU A 86 13.67 -13.21 8.38
C LEU A 86 14.27 -11.80 8.50
N ALA A 87 14.51 -11.34 9.73
CA ALA A 87 15.17 -10.07 10.04
C ALA A 87 16.65 -10.03 9.61
N ALA A 88 17.33 -11.18 9.54
CA ALA A 88 18.70 -11.28 9.02
C ALA A 88 18.74 -11.35 7.49
N SER A 89 17.63 -11.72 6.85
CA SER A 89 17.51 -11.81 5.39
C SER A 89 17.30 -10.45 4.72
N ASP A 90 16.71 -9.47 5.41
CA ASP A 90 16.45 -8.13 4.88
C ASP A 90 17.74 -7.43 4.42
N ALA A 91 18.81 -7.49 5.22
CA ALA A 91 20.08 -6.85 4.87
C ALA A 91 20.71 -7.43 3.60
N MET A 92 20.62 -8.76 3.44
CA MET A 92 21.09 -9.45 2.24
C MET A 92 20.23 -9.11 1.02
N ALA A 93 18.90 -9.09 1.18
CA ALA A 93 17.98 -8.72 0.10
C ALA A 93 18.19 -7.27 -0.36
N LEU A 94 18.33 -6.32 0.57
CA LEU A 94 18.59 -4.92 0.23
C LEU A 94 19.93 -4.75 -0.49
N ALA A 95 20.97 -5.48 -0.10
CA ALA A 95 22.27 -5.46 -0.78
C ALA A 95 22.18 -6.00 -2.21
N THR A 96 21.46 -7.11 -2.41
CA THR A 96 21.21 -7.67 -3.75
C THR A 96 20.39 -6.71 -4.61
N LEU A 97 19.33 -6.13 -4.06
CA LEU A 97 18.48 -5.15 -4.75
C LEU A 97 19.25 -3.88 -5.15
N ALA A 98 20.14 -3.39 -4.29
CA ALA A 98 21.00 -2.25 -4.60
C ALA A 98 21.98 -2.55 -5.75
N GLY A 99 22.48 -3.80 -5.84
CA GLY A 99 23.34 -4.23 -6.94
C GLY A 99 22.60 -4.34 -8.28
N LEU A 100 21.35 -4.83 -8.25
CA LEU A 100 20.51 -5.01 -9.45
C LEU A 100 19.92 -3.71 -9.99
N ALA A 101 19.68 -2.74 -9.11
CA ALA A 101 19.09 -1.46 -9.51
C ALA A 101 20.03 -0.58 -10.36
N GLY A 102 21.28 -1.02 -10.63
CA GLY A 102 22.19 -0.31 -11.52
C GLY A 102 22.53 1.11 -11.06
N GLY A 103 22.37 1.41 -9.77
CA GLY A 103 22.52 2.76 -9.20
C GLY A 103 21.23 3.55 -9.03
N ALA A 104 20.07 3.04 -9.46
CA ALA A 104 18.77 3.62 -9.12
C ALA A 104 18.47 3.40 -7.62
N PRO A 105 17.93 4.41 -6.91
CA PRO A 105 17.71 4.32 -5.46
C PRO A 105 16.43 3.53 -5.15
N LEU A 106 16.42 2.23 -5.48
CA LEU A 106 15.31 1.32 -5.23
C LEU A 106 14.93 1.27 -3.73
N THR A 107 15.91 1.51 -2.86
CA THR A 107 15.74 1.61 -1.40
C THR A 107 14.88 2.79 -0.95
N ASP A 108 14.77 3.85 -1.74
CA ASP A 108 13.96 5.03 -1.38
C ASP A 108 12.47 4.75 -1.57
N TYR A 109 12.14 3.83 -2.47
CA TYR A 109 10.78 3.38 -2.75
C TYR A 109 10.33 2.21 -1.89
N LEU A 110 11.25 1.46 -1.29
CA LEU A 110 10.93 0.38 -0.38
C LEU A 110 10.72 0.89 1.04
N ALA A 111 9.85 0.22 1.79
CA ALA A 111 9.82 0.37 3.24
C ALA A 111 11.19 -0.11 3.78
N GLN A 112 11.94 0.74 4.48
CA GLN A 112 13.32 0.43 4.87
C GLN A 112 13.43 -0.67 5.94
N ASP A 113 12.34 -0.93 6.66
CA ASP A 113 12.28 -1.92 7.73
C ASP A 113 11.35 -3.10 7.38
N ALA A 114 11.79 -4.32 7.70
CA ALA A 114 11.02 -5.54 7.55
C ALA A 114 10.55 -5.78 6.11
N VAL A 115 11.40 -5.49 5.12
CA VAL A 115 11.04 -5.46 3.69
C VAL A 115 10.47 -6.80 3.24
N ILE A 116 11.16 -7.91 3.54
CA ILE A 116 10.72 -9.26 3.15
C ILE A 116 9.40 -9.60 3.83
N SER A 117 9.29 -9.29 5.13
CA SER A 117 8.06 -9.54 5.90
C SER A 117 6.86 -8.78 5.31
N ARG A 118 7.06 -7.51 4.94
CA ARG A 118 6.06 -6.66 4.31
C ARG A 118 5.71 -7.14 2.91
N ILE A 119 6.66 -7.61 2.13
CA ILE A 119 6.39 -8.21 0.81
C ILE A 119 5.49 -9.43 0.98
N VAL A 120 5.85 -10.36 1.86
CA VAL A 120 5.05 -11.57 2.14
C VAL A 120 3.66 -11.19 2.63
N ALA A 121 3.55 -10.26 3.58
CA ALA A 121 2.26 -9.80 4.09
C ALA A 121 1.44 -9.09 3.01
N THR A 122 2.06 -8.29 2.14
CA THR A 122 1.40 -7.65 1.00
C THR A 122 0.83 -8.71 0.06
N VAL A 123 1.62 -9.72 -0.31
CA VAL A 123 1.19 -10.82 -1.19
C VAL A 123 0.04 -11.61 -0.56
N ASP A 124 0.11 -11.92 0.73
CA ASP A 124 -0.97 -12.58 1.47
C ASP A 124 -2.25 -11.73 1.47
N ALA A 125 -2.10 -10.42 1.66
CA ALA A 125 -3.21 -9.48 1.64
C ALA A 125 -3.81 -9.23 0.25
N LEU A 126 -3.14 -9.60 -0.85
CA LEU A 126 -3.71 -9.52 -2.21
C LEU A 126 -4.92 -10.46 -2.39
N GLY A 127 -5.00 -11.55 -1.61
CA GLY A 127 -6.21 -12.38 -1.57
C GLY A 127 -7.40 -11.71 -0.89
N GLY A 128 -7.16 -10.61 -0.17
CA GLY A 128 -8.17 -9.80 0.50
C GLY A 128 -8.72 -8.67 -0.37
N ARG A 129 -9.73 -7.97 0.14
CA ARG A 129 -10.32 -6.80 -0.53
C ARG A 129 -9.50 -5.52 -0.40
N ARG A 130 -8.57 -5.45 0.54
CA ARG A 130 -7.68 -4.29 0.78
C ARG A 130 -6.37 -4.74 1.37
N VAL A 131 -5.29 -4.06 0.97
CA VAL A 131 -3.98 -4.16 1.59
C VAL A 131 -3.82 -2.98 2.57
N PRO A 132 -3.61 -3.23 3.87
CA PRO A 132 -3.30 -2.16 4.83
C PRO A 132 -1.97 -1.46 4.52
N ASP A 133 -1.93 -0.13 4.68
CA ASP A 133 -0.71 0.66 4.44
C ASP A 133 0.48 0.21 5.30
N VAL A 134 0.19 -0.26 6.53
CA VAL A 134 1.22 -0.70 7.48
C VAL A 134 2.03 -1.90 6.98
N ILE A 135 1.45 -2.74 6.12
CA ILE A 135 2.13 -3.92 5.58
C ILE A 135 2.68 -3.70 4.17
N GLN A 136 2.45 -2.52 3.57
CA GLN A 136 2.89 -2.24 2.21
C GLN A 136 4.42 -2.21 2.14
N ALA A 137 4.98 -2.98 1.19
CA ALA A 137 6.42 -3.06 0.97
C ALA A 137 6.96 -1.89 0.14
N VAL A 138 6.13 -1.36 -0.76
CA VAL A 138 6.46 -0.22 -1.63
C VAL A 138 5.74 1.01 -1.11
N ARG A 139 6.47 2.12 -0.96
CA ARG A 139 5.94 3.42 -0.55
C ARG A 139 5.27 4.08 -1.75
N GLY A 140 4.06 4.59 -1.56
CA GLY A 140 3.38 5.41 -2.56
C GLY A 140 4.09 6.76 -2.77
N PRO A 141 3.72 7.51 -3.82
CA PRO A 141 4.23 8.86 -4.02
C PRO A 141 3.87 9.76 -2.84
N ASP A 142 4.81 10.63 -2.44
CA ASP A 142 4.58 11.57 -1.34
C ASP A 142 3.40 12.51 -1.61
N GLY A 143 2.72 12.92 -0.54
CA GLY A 143 1.65 13.91 -0.54
C GLY A 143 0.24 13.34 -0.74
N ASP A 144 -0.75 14.20 -0.58
CA ASP A 144 -2.16 13.83 -0.71
C ASP A 144 -2.55 13.57 -2.18
N PHE A 145 -3.61 12.79 -2.38
CA PHE A 145 -4.19 12.61 -3.70
C PHE A 145 -4.82 13.93 -4.19
N LEU A 146 -4.43 14.38 -5.39
CA LEU A 146 -4.89 15.66 -5.93
C LEU A 146 -6.26 15.49 -6.59
N ALA A 147 -7.25 16.24 -6.12
CA ALA A 147 -8.59 16.22 -6.69
C ALA A 147 -9.04 17.66 -6.98
N ILE A 148 -9.64 17.86 -8.14
CA ILE A 148 -10.20 19.15 -8.56
C ILE A 148 -11.72 19.13 -8.41
N THR A 149 -12.28 20.22 -7.90
CA THR A 149 -13.73 20.39 -7.80
C THR A 149 -14.33 20.52 -9.19
N VAL A 150 -15.44 19.84 -9.44
CA VAL A 150 -16.18 19.94 -10.70
C VAL A 150 -16.96 21.26 -10.69
N ASP A 151 -16.69 22.14 -11.66
CA ASP A 151 -17.34 23.46 -11.77
C ASP A 151 -18.86 23.37 -11.94
N GLN A 152 -19.33 22.32 -12.60
CA GLN A 152 -20.74 22.04 -12.83
C GLN A 152 -21.08 20.65 -12.27
N PRO A 153 -21.29 20.52 -10.95
CA PRO A 153 -21.66 19.25 -10.35
C PRO A 153 -23.04 18.80 -10.87
N ASP A 154 -23.24 17.49 -11.00
CA ASP A 154 -24.54 16.90 -11.28
C ASP A 154 -25.64 17.46 -10.33
N PRO A 155 -26.69 18.11 -10.85
CA PRO A 155 -27.73 18.73 -10.05
C PRO A 155 -28.65 17.74 -9.32
N GLU A 156 -28.59 16.46 -9.67
CA GLU A 156 -29.37 15.38 -9.03
C GLU A 156 -28.71 14.89 -7.73
N LEU A 157 -27.38 15.00 -7.62
CA LEU A 157 -26.64 14.59 -6.43
C LEU A 157 -26.78 15.64 -5.32
N ARG A 158 -27.68 15.36 -4.38
CA ARG A 158 -28.00 16.24 -3.25
C ARG A 158 -27.83 15.55 -1.92
N ASN A 159 -27.49 16.33 -0.89
CA ASN A 159 -27.50 15.85 0.50
C ASN A 159 -28.95 15.72 1.01
N GLU A 160 -29.12 15.22 2.24
CA GLU A 160 -30.44 15.08 2.87
C GLU A 160 -31.16 16.42 3.08
N ALA A 161 -30.43 17.53 3.12
CA ALA A 161 -30.98 18.89 3.22
C ALA A 161 -31.40 19.49 1.86
N GLY A 162 -31.12 18.79 0.75
CA GLY A 162 -31.43 19.24 -0.61
C GLY A 162 -30.36 20.12 -1.27
N ASP A 163 -29.23 20.37 -0.61
CA ASP A 163 -28.10 21.10 -1.19
C ASP A 163 -27.30 20.22 -2.16
N LEU A 164 -26.68 20.85 -3.16
CA LEU A 164 -25.81 20.15 -4.11
C LEU A 164 -24.57 19.59 -3.41
N LEU A 165 -24.26 18.32 -3.67
CA LEU A 165 -23.04 17.69 -3.18
C LEU A 165 -21.85 18.16 -4.02
N PRO A 166 -20.73 18.59 -3.38
CA PRO A 166 -19.51 18.90 -4.10
C PRO A 166 -18.97 17.63 -4.76
N GLN A 167 -18.73 17.71 -6.06
CA GLN A 167 -18.16 16.61 -6.84
C GLN A 167 -16.69 16.92 -7.14
N PHE A 168 -15.87 15.88 -7.15
CA PHE A 168 -14.45 15.97 -7.41
C PHE A 168 -14.06 15.01 -8.52
N THR A 169 -13.14 15.44 -9.38
CA THR A 169 -12.48 14.57 -10.35
C THR A 169 -10.98 14.54 -10.09
N ILE A 170 -10.31 13.51 -10.60
CA ILE A 170 -8.86 13.34 -10.45
C ILE A 170 -8.11 14.46 -11.17
N ASP A 171 -7.13 15.07 -10.50
CA ASP A 171 -6.21 15.99 -11.17
C ASP A 171 -5.20 15.21 -12.03
N SER A 172 -5.00 15.67 -13.27
CA SER A 172 -3.96 15.16 -14.17
C SER A 172 -2.53 15.25 -13.58
N ALA A 173 -2.28 16.18 -12.66
CA ALA A 173 -1.00 16.29 -11.97
C ALA A 173 -0.65 15.02 -11.17
N ASN A 174 -1.64 14.17 -10.81
CA ASN A 174 -1.36 12.89 -10.17
C ASN A 174 -0.53 11.95 -11.05
N TYR A 175 -0.66 12.01 -12.38
CA TYR A 175 0.10 11.12 -13.27
C TYR A 175 1.62 11.37 -13.15
N LEU A 176 2.01 12.64 -12.99
CA LEU A 176 3.42 13.03 -12.88
C LEU A 176 4.10 12.46 -11.62
N ARG A 177 3.32 12.19 -10.56
CA ARG A 177 3.82 11.63 -9.30
C ARG A 177 4.35 10.21 -9.45
N TYR A 178 3.90 9.49 -10.48
CA TYR A 178 4.32 8.11 -10.75
C TYR A 178 5.51 8.02 -11.70
N THR A 179 5.96 9.13 -12.29
CA THR A 179 7.06 9.15 -13.28
C THR A 179 8.28 8.40 -12.78
N ALA A 180 8.73 8.70 -11.57
CA ALA A 180 9.95 8.11 -11.02
C ALA A 180 9.81 6.59 -10.74
N PHE A 181 8.59 6.11 -10.46
CA PHE A 181 8.32 4.68 -10.34
C PHE A 181 8.35 3.97 -11.69
N VAL A 182 7.84 4.61 -12.74
CA VAL A 182 7.88 4.06 -14.10
C VAL A 182 9.31 4.01 -14.63
N GLU A 183 10.07 5.10 -14.47
CA GLU A 183 11.48 5.15 -14.88
C GLU A 183 12.32 4.09 -14.16
N LEU A 184 12.05 3.84 -12.88
CA LEU A 184 12.68 2.77 -12.12
C LEU A 184 12.36 1.38 -12.71
N LEU A 185 11.10 1.10 -13.03
CA LEU A 185 10.70 -0.17 -13.62
C LEU A 185 11.28 -0.39 -15.01
N GLU A 186 11.47 0.69 -15.79
CA GLU A 186 12.13 0.65 -17.10
C GLU A 186 13.65 0.44 -16.99
N ALA A 187 14.26 0.90 -15.89
CA ALA A 187 15.70 0.76 -15.66
C ALA A 187 16.10 -0.63 -15.13
N VAL A 188 15.20 -1.35 -14.47
CA VAL A 188 15.50 -2.66 -13.85
C VAL A 188 15.25 -3.81 -14.81
N ASP A 189 16.22 -4.70 -14.97
CA ASP A 189 16.01 -5.98 -15.65
C ASP A 189 15.18 -6.93 -14.76
N LEU A 190 13.91 -7.08 -15.10
CA LEU A 190 12.97 -7.94 -14.36
C LEU A 190 13.33 -9.43 -14.42
N ALA A 191 14.00 -9.89 -15.48
CA ALA A 191 14.44 -11.29 -15.59
C ALA A 191 15.61 -11.56 -14.64
N GLU A 192 16.55 -10.63 -14.55
CA GLU A 192 17.67 -10.70 -13.61
C GLU A 192 17.18 -10.61 -12.16
N LEU A 193 16.24 -9.70 -11.88
CA LEU A 193 15.59 -9.59 -10.56
C LEU A 193 14.87 -10.88 -10.16
N ALA A 194 14.09 -11.47 -11.07
CA ALA A 194 13.38 -12.72 -10.80
C ALA A 194 14.31 -13.92 -10.59
N ALA A 195 15.48 -13.93 -11.25
CA ALA A 195 16.51 -14.94 -11.03
C ALA A 195 17.16 -14.79 -9.65
N ALA A 196 17.42 -13.56 -9.21
CA ALA A 196 18.06 -13.27 -7.93
C ALA A 196 17.21 -13.70 -6.71
N VAL A 197 15.88 -13.66 -6.80
CA VAL A 197 14.96 -14.04 -5.71
C VAL A 197 14.69 -15.56 -5.67
N ARG A 198 15.07 -16.30 -6.72
CA ARG A 198 14.79 -17.75 -6.84
C ARG A 198 15.89 -18.65 -6.26
N ASN A 199 17.10 -18.12 -6.10
CA ASN A 199 18.25 -18.83 -5.55
C ASN A 199 18.33 -18.72 -4.04
#